data_AF-A0A1I7WQE3-F1
#
_entry.id   AF-A0A1I7WQE3-F1
#
_cell.length_a   1.000
_cell.length_b   1.000
_cell.length_c   1.000
_cell.angle_alpha   90.00
_cell.angle_beta   90.00
_cell.angle_gamma   90.00
#
_symmetry.space_group_name_H-M   'P 1'
#
loop_
_entity.id
_entity.type
_entity.pdbx_description
1 polymer ?
#
loop_
_entity_poly.entity_id
_entity_poly.type
_entity_poly.pdbx_seq_one_letter_code
_entity_poly.pdbx_strand_id
1 'polypeptide(L)'
;MDDVAQCPHPNLFNEQVRAVASIQIIVTCVVSLGLQIIFIVVIGSIYMSSFIAFEILTISLTIHRFIYTLLPFVAPKLLSAAILKGFLTILFIFISIFFAIQITPVMGVLFCPVSMMRIYVDGPGQKILEW
;
A
#
# COMPACT_ATOMS: atom_id res chain seq x y z
N MET A 1 -59.16 -25.74 28.07
CA MET A 1 -58.28 -24.55 28.10
C MET A 1 -56.94 -25.04 27.62
N ASP A 2 -56.64 -24.87 26.33
CA ASP A 2 -55.30 -25.02 25.75
C ASP A 2 -55.33 -24.32 24.38
N ASP A 3 -55.29 -23.00 24.39
CA ASP A 3 -55.00 -22.19 23.21
C ASP A 3 -53.49 -22.27 22.95
N VAL A 4 -53.08 -23.29 22.19
CA VAL A 4 -51.72 -23.36 21.66
C VAL A 4 -51.58 -22.25 20.62
N ALA A 5 -50.92 -21.16 21.01
CA ALA A 5 -50.53 -20.08 20.13
C ALA A 5 -49.67 -20.63 18.99
N GLN A 6 -50.32 -20.93 17.86
CA GLN A 6 -49.66 -21.34 16.63
C GLN A 6 -48.77 -20.18 16.17
N CYS A 7 -47.45 -20.34 16.25
CA CYS A 7 -46.52 -19.37 15.70
C CYS A 7 -46.88 -19.14 14.23
N PRO A 8 -47.02 -17.88 13.78
CA PRO A 8 -47.37 -17.61 12.39
C PRO A 8 -46.32 -18.26 11.49
N HIS A 9 -46.78 -19.13 10.59
CA HIS A 9 -45.94 -19.77 9.58
C HIS A 9 -45.07 -18.71 8.89
N PRO A 10 -43.76 -18.93 8.69
CA PRO A 10 -42.84 -17.97 8.09
C PRO A 10 -43.02 -17.83 6.57
N ASN A 11 -44.23 -18.02 6.06
CA ASN A 11 -44.56 -17.99 4.64
C ASN A 11 -44.96 -16.59 4.15
N LEU A 12 -44.75 -15.54 4.97
CA LEU A 12 -45.13 -14.15 4.63
C LEU A 12 -43.97 -13.26 4.17
N PHE A 13 -42.72 -13.74 4.23
CA PHE A 13 -41.61 -13.10 3.52
C PHE A 13 -41.47 -13.78 2.16
N ASN A 14 -42.24 -13.24 1.21
CA ASN A 14 -42.28 -13.55 -0.22
C ASN A 14 -40.92 -14.06 -0.73
N GLU A 15 -40.89 -15.16 -1.50
CA GLU A 15 -39.66 -15.71 -2.10
C GLU A 15 -38.85 -14.62 -2.82
N GLN A 16 -39.53 -13.63 -3.38
CA GLN A 16 -38.95 -12.44 -3.98
C GLN A 16 -38.12 -11.59 -2.99
N VAL A 17 -38.57 -11.41 -1.74
CA VAL A 17 -37.82 -10.64 -0.72
C VAL A 17 -36.57 -11.39 -0.28
N ARG A 18 -36.64 -12.73 -0.17
CA ARG A 18 -35.47 -13.58 0.10
C ARG A 18 -34.46 -13.54 -1.07
N ALA A 19 -34.95 -13.59 -2.30
CA ALA A 19 -34.12 -13.48 -3.49
C ALA A 19 -33.41 -12.11 -3.56
N VAL A 20 -34.13 -11.01 -3.34
CA VAL A 20 -33.56 -9.65 -3.33
C VAL A 20 -32.52 -9.48 -2.22
N ALA A 21 -32.80 -9.97 -1.00
CA ALA A 21 -31.84 -9.93 0.10
C ALA A 21 -30.57 -10.73 -0.21
N SER A 22 -30.72 -11.92 -0.81
CA SER A 22 -29.57 -12.74 -1.20
C SER A 22 -28.68 -12.05 -2.25
N ILE A 23 -29.29 -11.40 -3.24
CA ILE A 23 -28.58 -10.63 -4.27
C ILE A 23 -27.84 -9.45 -3.63
N GLN A 24 -28.49 -8.71 -2.73
CA GLN A 24 -27.88 -7.57 -2.05
C GLN A 24 -26.66 -7.98 -1.21
N ILE A 25 -26.72 -9.12 -0.52
CA ILE A 25 -25.59 -9.66 0.25
C ILE A 25 -24.43 -10.03 -0.68
N ILE A 26 -24.70 -10.73 -1.79
CA ILE A 26 -23.67 -11.09 -2.78
C ILE A 26 -23.00 -9.83 -3.34
N VAL A 27 -23.78 -8.83 -3.75
CA VAL A 27 -23.25 -7.55 -4.24
C VAL A 27 -22.38 -6.86 -3.18
N THR A 28 -22.84 -6.84 -1.93
CA THR A 28 -22.08 -6.23 -0.82
C THR A 28 -20.76 -6.95 -0.58
N CYS A 29 -20.75 -8.29 -0.63
CA CYS A 29 -19.53 -9.08 -0.49
C CYS A 29 -18.54 -8.83 -1.65
N VAL A 30 -19.02 -8.78 -2.90
CA VAL A 30 -18.17 -8.51 -4.06
C VAL A 30 -17.55 -7.12 -4.00
N VAL A 31 -18.34 -6.09 -3.65
CA VAL A 31 -17.86 -4.72 -3.48
C VAL A 31 -16.85 -4.63 -2.34
N SER A 32 -17.11 -5.30 -1.20
CA SER A 32 -16.20 -5.32 -0.06
C SER A 32 -14.85 -5.97 -0.39
N LEU A 33 -14.87 -7.11 -1.09
CA LEU A 33 -13.65 -7.79 -1.54
C LEU A 33 -12.85 -6.93 -2.53
N GLY A 34 -13.52 -6.30 -3.50
CA GLY A 34 -12.87 -5.39 -4.44
C GLY A 34 -12.19 -4.21 -3.74
N LEU A 35 -12.86 -3.61 -2.75
CA LEU A 35 -12.30 -2.50 -1.98
C LEU A 35 -11.09 -2.94 -1.15
N GLN A 36 -11.15 -4.11 -0.50
CA GLN A 36 -10.05 -4.65 0.31
C GLN A 36 -8.78 -4.88 -0.52
N ILE A 37 -8.91 -5.41 -1.74
CA ILE A 37 -7.78 -5.62 -2.65
C ILE A 37 -7.09 -4.29 -2.97
N ILE A 38 -7.87 -3.26 -3.33
CA ILE A 38 -7.34 -1.92 -3.63
C ILE A 38 -6.61 -1.35 -2.40
N PHE A 39 -7.21 -1.48 -1.21
CA PHE A 39 -6.59 -1.02 0.04
C PHE A 39 -5.26 -1.70 0.33
N ILE A 40 -5.16 -3.02 0.14
CA ILE A 40 -3.92 -3.78 0.37
C ILE A 40 -2.82 -3.31 -0.58
N VAL A 41 -3.13 -3.08 -1.86
CA VAL A 41 -2.17 -2.58 -2.85
C VAL A 41 -1.67 -1.18 -2.48
N VAL A 42 -2.57 -0.28 -2.12
CA VAL A 42 -2.20 1.09 -1.74
C VAL A 42 -1.35 1.10 -0.48
N ILE A 43 -1.75 0.38 0.57
CA ILE A 43 -1.00 0.32 1.84
C ILE A 43 0.38 -0.29 1.63
N GLY A 44 0.47 -1.39 0.87
CA GLY A 44 1.76 -2.02 0.53
C GLY A 44 2.69 -1.09 -0.23
N SER A 45 2.15 -0.33 -1.19
CA SER A 45 2.91 0.67 -1.96
C SER A 45 3.40 1.83 -1.08
N ILE A 46 2.56 2.36 -0.19
CA ILE A 46 2.95 3.40 0.77
C ILE A 46 4.07 2.89 1.68
N TYR A 47 3.92 1.68 2.23
CA TYR A 47 4.93 1.10 3.10
C TYR A 47 6.29 0.96 2.41
N MET A 48 6.31 0.41 1.19
CA MET A 48 7.55 0.21 0.43
C MET A 48 8.23 1.52 0.03
N SER A 49 7.46 2.46 -0.49
CA SER A 49 7.99 3.77 -0.88
C SER A 49 8.56 4.52 0.33
N SER A 50 7.92 4.42 1.50
CA SER A 50 8.40 4.99 2.76
C SER A 50 9.66 4.30 3.30
N PHE A 51 9.73 2.97 3.19
CA PHE A 51 10.91 2.20 3.62
C PHE A 51 12.15 2.58 2.80
N ILE A 52 12.02 2.63 1.47
CA ILE A 52 13.14 3.04 0.60
C ILE A 52 13.55 4.49 0.86
N ALA A 53 12.58 5.38 1.08
CA ALA A 53 12.85 6.76 1.47
C ALA A 53 13.70 6.84 2.75
N PHE A 54 13.35 6.03 3.76
CA PHE A 54 14.07 5.96 5.03
C PHE A 54 15.51 5.46 4.85
N GLU A 55 15.73 4.42 4.05
CA GLU A 55 17.07 3.92 3.74
C GLU A 55 17.93 4.98 3.04
N ILE A 56 17.38 5.65 2.02
CA ILE A 56 18.10 6.71 1.30
C ILE A 56 18.45 7.86 2.24
N LEU A 57 17.51 8.30 3.09
CA LEU A 57 17.77 9.35 4.06
C LEU A 57 18.86 8.97 5.07
N THR A 58 18.83 7.72 5.55
CA THR A 58 19.81 7.19 6.50
C THR A 58 21.22 7.17 5.89
N ILE A 59 21.37 6.68 4.66
CA ILE A 59 22.64 6.69 3.93
C ILE A 59 23.13 8.12 3.72
N SER A 60 22.27 9.02 3.24
CA SER A 60 22.61 10.42 3.03
C SER A 60 23.07 11.12 4.31
N LEU A 61 22.41 10.86 5.44
CA LEU A 61 22.78 11.42 6.74
C LEU A 61 24.12 10.86 7.24
N THR A 62 24.40 9.60 6.93
CA THR A 62 25.69 8.95 7.24
C THR A 62 26.81 9.59 6.44
N ILE A 63 26.62 9.77 5.12
CA ILE A 63 27.58 10.46 4.24
C ILE A 63 27.78 11.90 4.71
N HIS A 64 26.71 12.62 5.04
CA HIS A 64 26.78 13.96 5.59
C HIS A 64 27.68 13.98 6.84
N ARG A 65 27.45 13.12 7.84
CA ARG A 65 28.27 13.08 9.04
C ARG A 65 29.72 12.70 8.74
N PHE A 66 29.94 11.79 7.80
CA PHE A 66 31.27 11.37 7.37
C PHE A 66 32.07 12.53 6.74
N ILE A 67 31.44 13.32 5.87
CA ILE A 67 32.06 14.51 5.25
C ILE A 67 32.42 15.56 6.30
N TYR A 68 31.53 15.80 7.27
CA TYR A 68 31.82 16.71 8.39
C TYR A 68 32.99 16.24 9.25
N THR A 69 33.19 14.92 9.37
CA THR A 69 34.29 14.34 10.14
C THR A 69 35.62 14.47 9.39
N LEU A 70 35.63 14.22 8.07
CA LEU A 70 36.86 14.28 7.27
C LEU A 70 37.30 15.70 6.92
N LEU A 71 36.36 16.60 6.62
CA LEU A 71 36.63 17.93 6.06
C LEU A 71 35.86 19.03 6.80
N PRO A 72 36.14 19.26 8.10
CA PRO A 72 35.35 20.16 8.94
C PRO A 72 35.35 21.62 8.43
N PHE A 73 36.43 22.07 7.80
CA PHE A 73 36.56 23.45 7.31
C PHE A 73 35.82 23.72 5.99
N VAL A 74 35.55 22.69 5.19
CA VAL A 74 34.89 22.80 3.87
C VAL A 74 33.42 22.40 3.93
N ALA A 75 33.05 21.54 4.88
CA ALA A 75 31.69 21.04 5.11
C ALA A 75 30.58 22.12 5.11
N PRO A 76 30.71 23.28 5.81
CA PRO A 76 29.63 24.27 5.84
C PRO A 76 29.40 24.98 4.50
N LYS A 77 30.39 25.02 3.58
CA LYS A 77 30.20 25.55 2.23
C LYS A 77 29.59 24.51 1.29
N LEU A 78 29.97 23.25 1.44
CA LEU A 78 29.51 22.16 0.58
C LEU A 78 28.07 21.72 0.89
N LEU A 79 27.64 21.90 2.14
CA LEU A 79 26.34 21.42 2.63
C LEU A 79 25.43 22.57 3.07
N SER A 80 25.20 23.48 2.12
CA SER A 80 24.24 24.58 2.28
C SER A 80 22.79 24.07 2.41
N ALA A 81 21.97 24.81 3.15
CA ALA A 81 20.53 24.55 3.26
C ALA A 81 19.81 24.50 1.89
N ALA A 82 20.35 25.17 0.86
CA ALA A 82 19.83 25.09 -0.50
C ALA A 82 20.00 23.69 -1.12
N ILE A 83 21.14 23.05 -0.88
CA ILE A 83 21.46 21.71 -1.39
C ILE A 83 20.59 20.68 -0.68
N LEU A 84 20.38 20.83 0.64
CA LEU A 84 19.48 19.97 1.40
C LEU A 84 18.04 20.07 0.89
N LYS A 85 17.54 21.28 0.62
CA LYS A 85 16.21 21.49 0.04
C LYS A 85 16.09 20.83 -1.33
N GLY A 86 17.08 21.02 -2.21
CA GLY A 86 17.12 20.38 -3.52
C GLY A 86 17.11 18.85 -3.43
N PHE A 87 17.93 18.28 -2.53
CA PHE A 87 17.96 16.84 -2.29
C PHE A 87 16.60 16.32 -1.80
N LEU A 88 15.95 17.00 -0.85
CA LEU A 88 14.61 16.62 -0.38
C LEU A 88 13.57 16.68 -1.51
N THR A 89 13.62 17.70 -2.37
CA THR A 89 12.71 17.82 -3.51
C THR A 89 12.90 16.68 -4.50
N ILE A 90 14.14 16.33 -4.84
CA ILE A 90 14.44 15.20 -5.73
C ILE A 90 13.97 13.88 -5.11
N LEU A 91 14.22 13.69 -3.81
CA LEU A 91 13.79 12.50 -3.07
C LEU A 91 12.26 12.37 -3.06
N PHE A 92 11.54 13.48 -2.87
CA PHE A 92 10.08 13.51 -2.93
C PHE A 92 9.55 13.14 -4.32
N ILE A 93 10.16 13.67 -5.38
CA ILE A 93 9.81 13.33 -6.77
C ILE A 93 10.06 11.83 -7.02
N PHE A 94 11.22 11.31 -6.60
CA PHE A 94 11.56 9.89 -6.73
C PHE A 94 10.54 8.98 -6.03
N ILE A 95 10.19 9.28 -4.78
CA ILE A 95 9.20 8.51 -4.00
C ILE A 95 7.83 8.56 -4.67
N SER A 96 7.42 9.72 -5.19
CA SER A 96 6.13 9.88 -5.87
C SER A 96 6.05 9.03 -7.14
N ILE A 97 7.13 9.00 -7.94
CA ILE A 97 7.23 8.16 -9.13
C ILE A 97 7.23 6.68 -8.73
N PHE A 98 8.02 6.31 -7.72
CA PHE A 98 8.10 4.93 -7.24
C PHE A 98 6.75 4.44 -6.71
N PHE A 99 6.04 5.28 -5.96
CA PHE A 99 4.70 5.00 -5.48
C PHE A 99 3.70 4.78 -6.62
N ALA A 100 3.73 5.62 -7.66
CA ALA A 100 2.88 5.47 -8.84
C ALA A 100 3.17 4.16 -9.61
N ILE A 101 4.45 3.79 -9.73
CA ILE A 101 4.86 2.52 -10.33
C ILE A 101 4.37 1.32 -9.51
N GLN A 102 4.44 1.39 -8.18
CA GLN A 102 4.02 0.33 -7.26
C GLN A 102 2.50 0.15 -7.15
N ILE A 103 1.71 1.21 -7.38
CA ILE A 103 0.25 1.09 -7.53
C ILE A 103 -0.10 0.28 -8.79
N THR A 104 0.74 0.36 -9.81
CA THR A 104 0.51 -0.33 -11.08
C THR A 104 1.08 -1.75 -10.99
N PRO A 105 0.39 -2.82 -11.45
CA PRO A 105 0.90 -4.19 -11.44
C PRO A 105 2.12 -4.44 -12.36
N VAL A 106 2.82 -3.40 -12.80
CA VAL A 106 3.97 -3.45 -13.71
C VAL A 106 5.18 -4.12 -13.06
N MET A 107 5.37 -3.93 -11.75
CA MET A 107 6.53 -4.44 -11.01
C MET A 107 6.44 -5.94 -10.67
N GLY A 108 5.27 -6.59 -10.83
CA GLY A 108 5.14 -8.02 -10.48
C GLY A 108 5.39 -8.31 -8.99
N VAL A 109 5.14 -7.35 -8.11
CA VAL A 109 5.34 -7.49 -6.66
C VAL A 109 4.00 -7.35 -5.95
N LEU A 110 3.56 -8.42 -5.29
CA LEU A 110 2.38 -8.43 -4.44
C LEU A 110 2.80 -8.40 -2.97
N PHE A 111 2.17 -7.54 -2.20
CA PHE A 111 2.39 -7.48 -0.76
C PHE A 111 1.43 -8.44 -0.04
N CYS A 112 1.97 -9.35 0.77
CA CYS A 112 1.14 -10.23 1.60
C CYS A 112 0.88 -9.57 2.96
N PRO A 113 -0.36 -9.12 3.25
CA PRO A 113 -0.65 -8.41 4.50
C PRO A 113 -0.55 -9.29 5.75
N VAL A 114 -0.69 -10.61 5.61
CA VAL A 114 -0.65 -11.56 6.74
C VAL A 114 0.78 -11.80 7.22
N SER A 115 1.74 -11.83 6.30
CA SER A 115 3.15 -12.10 6.61
C SER A 115 4.05 -10.87 6.55
N MET A 116 3.52 -9.73 6.07
CA MET A 116 4.29 -8.53 5.73
C MET A 116 5.45 -8.81 4.76
N MET A 117 5.39 -9.91 4.00
CA MET A 117 6.42 -10.32 3.04
C MET A 117 6.03 -9.95 1.61
N ARG A 118 7.05 -9.73 0.76
CA ARG A 118 6.91 -9.58 -0.68
C ARG A 118 6.73 -10.94 -1.34
N ILE A 119 5.75 -11.05 -2.22
CA ILE A 119 5.57 -12.19 -3.11
C ILE A 119 5.78 -11.68 -4.54
N TYR A 120 6.71 -12.31 -5.26
CA TYR A 120 6.94 -12.05 -6.68
C TYR A 120 5.88 -12.81 -7.49
N VAL A 121 5.25 -12.12 -8.43
CA VAL A 121 4.23 -12.68 -9.33
C VAL A 121 4.56 -12.23 -10.75
N ASP A 122 4.44 -13.14 -11.70
CA ASP A 122 4.79 -12.95 -13.12
C ASP A 122 4.21 -11.66 -13.71
N GLY A 123 5.02 -10.61 -13.68
CA GLY A 123 4.73 -9.28 -14.20
C GLY A 123 5.70 -8.90 -15.32
N PRO A 124 5.31 -8.01 -16.24
CA PRO A 124 6.16 -7.61 -17.37
C PRO A 124 7.50 -6.99 -16.96
N GLY A 125 7.60 -6.44 -15.74
CA GLY A 125 8.83 -5.90 -15.15
C GLY A 125 9.67 -6.88 -14.31
N GLN A 126 9.22 -8.13 -14.10
CA GLN A 126 9.92 -9.08 -13.22
C GLN A 126 11.37 -9.36 -13.65
N LYS A 127 11.63 -9.37 -14.96
CA LYS A 127 12.99 -9.57 -15.52
C LYS A 127 13.99 -8.49 -15.14
N ILE A 128 13.53 -7.32 -14.70
CA ILE A 128 14.39 -6.21 -14.25
C ILE A 128 14.76 -6.37 -12.76
N LEU A 129 13.93 -7.09 -11.99
CA LEU A 129 14.11 -7.31 -10.55
C LEU A 129 14.89 -8.60 -10.21
N GLU A 130 15.05 -9.52 -11.18
CA GLU A 130 15.82 -10.76 -11.03
C GLU A 130 17.34 -10.60 -11.30
N TRP A 131 17.82 -9.37 -11.51
CA TRP A 131 19.25 -9.05 -11.68
C TRP A 131 19.92 -8.61 -10.39
#